data_AF-A0A1G9HCC0-F1
#
_entry.id   AF-A0A1G9HCC0-F1
#
_cell.length_a   1.000
_cell.length_b   1.000
_cell.length_c   1.000
_cell.angle_alpha   90.00
_cell.angle_beta   90.00
_cell.angle_gamma   90.00
#
_symmetry.space_group_name_H-M   'P 1'
#
loop_
_entity.id
_entity.type
_entity.pdbx_description
1 polymer ?
#
loop_
_entity_poly.entity_id
_entity_poly.type
_entity_poly.pdbx_seq_one_letter_code
_entity_poly.pdbx_strand_id
1 'polypeptide(L)'
;MTDQQLPPAAPAPQPEIPAQWGGVTQVEAEGPATWVQPPPPKPSLKDRHVLRAVARWTLAVLVFGGAGAGTAYGITSMERTDVPGLATQADGRWDYPALKLPALPEGKPRPFGEANPGEIHHAALTDLMLDAPKGAKDDTGPKAVTGKEFAGLYAKDSRGEVANGLRDYGIREIVSRSWTAPDGTQSRIYLVRFPSVGYADGFLDEILSPAGDAGREIEGVGATVVDEKWENPREDIETQLYMYDSAPEDKGDDRVAYLASGDTIGVIVQTRKGGAERVPFHQTVVLQTQLLD
;
A
#
# COMPACT_ATOMS: atom_id res chain seq x y z
N MET A 1 -57.82 -38.68 5.92
CA MET A 1 -57.23 -39.85 5.22
C MET A 1 -55.72 -39.64 5.28
N THR A 2 -54.90 -40.31 6.06
CA THR A 2 -55.07 -41.50 6.91
C THR A 2 -53.92 -41.44 7.92
N ASP A 3 -54.24 -41.48 9.21
CA ASP A 3 -53.28 -41.79 10.28
C ASP A 3 -52.71 -43.19 10.03
N GLN A 4 -51.39 -43.34 10.04
CA GLN A 4 -50.77 -44.68 10.08
C GLN A 4 -49.87 -44.81 11.30
N GLN A 5 -50.51 -45.37 12.33
CA GLN A 5 -49.99 -45.72 13.63
C GLN A 5 -49.09 -46.96 13.52
N LEU A 6 -47.85 -46.86 14.02
CA LEU A 6 -46.89 -47.96 14.14
C LEU A 6 -47.34 -48.95 15.23
N PRO A 7 -47.36 -50.28 14.96
CA PRO A 7 -47.67 -51.29 15.97
C PRO A 7 -46.50 -51.59 16.92
N PRO A 8 -46.77 -52.08 18.15
CA PRO A 8 -45.79 -52.25 19.22
C PRO A 8 -44.89 -53.48 19.06
N ALA A 9 -43.67 -53.37 19.58
CA ALA A 9 -42.66 -54.42 19.65
C ALA A 9 -43.08 -55.55 20.61
N ALA A 10 -42.96 -56.80 20.13
CA ALA A 10 -43.13 -58.02 20.92
C ALA A 10 -41.77 -58.63 21.32
N PRO A 11 -41.68 -59.30 22.49
CA PRO A 11 -40.41 -59.62 23.16
C PRO A 11 -39.70 -60.86 22.61
N ALA A 12 -38.38 -60.87 22.77
CA ALA A 12 -37.47 -61.96 22.39
C ALA A 12 -37.62 -63.21 23.28
N PRO A 13 -37.57 -64.43 22.70
CA PRO A 13 -37.27 -65.64 23.44
C PRO A 13 -35.77 -66.01 23.41
N GLN A 14 -35.37 -66.61 24.52
CA GLN A 14 -34.04 -67.03 24.97
C GLN A 14 -33.35 -68.14 24.14
N PRO A 15 -32.02 -68.32 24.34
CA PRO A 15 -31.19 -69.27 23.60
C PRO A 15 -31.43 -70.74 23.98
N GLU A 16 -31.55 -71.60 22.97
CA GLU A 16 -31.50 -73.05 23.13
C GLU A 16 -30.05 -73.54 23.19
N ILE A 17 -29.68 -74.08 24.35
CA ILE A 17 -28.44 -74.83 24.59
C ILE A 17 -28.76 -76.31 24.41
N PRO A 18 -28.12 -77.04 23.48
CA PRO A 18 -28.12 -78.49 23.56
C PRO A 18 -27.14 -78.97 24.63
N ALA A 19 -27.69 -79.59 25.66
CA ALA A 19 -26.99 -80.47 26.58
C ALA A 19 -26.62 -81.78 25.87
N GLN A 20 -25.39 -82.25 26.01
CA GLN A 20 -25.13 -83.68 26.13
C GLN A 20 -23.81 -83.97 26.83
N TRP A 21 -23.91 -85.00 27.66
CA TRP A 21 -23.05 -85.41 28.75
C TRP A 21 -22.11 -86.53 28.31
N GLY A 22 -21.01 -86.72 29.05
CA GLY A 22 -20.46 -88.05 29.23
C GLY A 22 -18.95 -88.12 29.45
N GLY A 23 -18.55 -88.56 30.64
CA GLY A 23 -17.26 -89.25 30.81
C GLY A 23 -16.37 -88.69 31.91
N VAL A 24 -16.74 -88.99 33.15
CA VAL A 24 -15.97 -88.75 34.37
C VAL A 24 -14.78 -89.71 34.42
N THR A 25 -13.58 -89.23 34.73
CA THR A 25 -12.57 -90.05 35.42
C THR A 25 -12.09 -89.28 36.64
N GLN A 26 -12.58 -89.75 37.78
CA GLN A 26 -12.23 -89.36 39.13
C GLN A 26 -10.83 -89.88 39.44
N VAL A 27 -9.93 -89.01 39.90
CA VAL A 27 -8.70 -89.43 40.61
C VAL A 27 -8.68 -88.70 41.95
N GLU A 28 -8.48 -89.52 42.96
CA GLU A 28 -8.48 -89.29 44.40
C GLU A 28 -7.48 -88.23 44.88
N ALA A 29 -7.79 -87.67 46.06
CA ALA A 29 -7.12 -86.59 46.75
C ALA A 29 -5.77 -86.98 47.39
N GLU A 30 -4.93 -85.98 47.71
CA GLU A 30 -4.42 -85.70 49.08
C GLU A 30 -3.38 -84.56 49.13
N GLY A 31 -3.52 -83.65 50.12
CA GLY A 31 -2.46 -82.72 50.57
C GLY A 31 -2.94 -81.33 51.03
N PRO A 32 -2.58 -80.83 52.25
CA PRO A 32 -3.20 -79.66 52.87
C PRO A 32 -2.68 -78.31 52.34
N ALA A 33 -3.59 -77.32 52.34
CA ALA A 33 -3.38 -75.96 51.88
C ALA A 33 -2.52 -75.10 52.84
N THR A 34 -1.50 -74.45 52.31
CA THR A 34 -0.84 -73.27 52.90
C THR A 34 -1.36 -72.00 52.23
N TRP A 35 -2.07 -71.15 52.99
CA TRP A 35 -2.55 -69.85 52.49
C TRP A 35 -1.40 -68.83 52.46
N VAL A 36 -0.92 -68.50 51.26
CA VAL A 36 -0.01 -67.37 51.02
C VAL A 36 -0.85 -66.12 50.72
N GLN A 37 -0.66 -65.04 51.48
CA GLN A 37 -1.24 -63.72 51.20
C GLN A 37 -0.71 -63.19 49.85
N PRO A 38 -1.57 -62.78 48.91
CA PRO A 38 -1.11 -62.25 47.63
C PRO A 38 -0.48 -60.85 47.80
N PRO A 39 0.64 -60.55 47.10
CA PRO A 39 1.26 -59.23 47.14
C PRO A 39 0.33 -58.15 46.52
N PRO A 40 0.50 -56.87 46.90
CA PRO A 40 -0.36 -55.79 46.40
C PRO A 40 -0.31 -55.71 44.87
N PRO A 41 -1.45 -55.39 44.22
CA PRO A 41 -1.54 -55.40 42.76
C PRO A 41 -0.55 -54.40 42.17
N LYS A 42 0.40 -54.91 41.38
CA LYS A 42 1.28 -54.06 40.57
C LYS A 42 0.41 -53.30 39.56
N PRO A 43 0.64 -51.99 39.34
CA PRO A 43 -0.14 -51.21 38.39
C PRO A 43 -0.16 -51.94 37.05
N SER A 44 -1.37 -52.11 36.50
CA SER A 44 -1.55 -52.97 35.35
C SER A 44 -0.80 -52.40 34.16
N LEU A 45 -0.19 -53.27 33.33
CA LEU A 45 0.46 -52.82 32.10
C LEU A 45 -0.51 -52.02 31.22
N LYS A 46 -1.81 -52.36 31.27
CA LYS A 46 -2.90 -51.72 30.53
C LYS A 46 -3.02 -50.21 30.83
N ASP A 47 -2.86 -49.78 32.09
CA ASP A 47 -2.95 -48.37 32.48
C ASP A 47 -1.80 -47.53 31.88
N ARG A 48 -0.61 -48.13 31.76
CA ARG A 48 0.56 -47.50 31.14
C ARG A 48 0.40 -47.35 29.62
N HIS A 49 -0.35 -48.26 28.98
CA HIS A 49 -0.64 -48.19 27.55
C HIS A 49 -1.67 -47.08 27.24
N VAL A 50 -2.68 -46.88 28.09
CA VAL A 50 -3.68 -45.81 27.93
C VAL A 50 -3.06 -44.43 28.13
N LEU A 51 -2.26 -44.23 29.18
CA LEU A 51 -1.57 -42.95 29.42
C LEU A 51 -0.63 -42.57 28.27
N ARG A 52 0.09 -43.56 27.71
CA ARG A 52 0.93 -43.33 26.52
C ARG A 52 0.11 -42.98 25.29
N ALA A 53 -1.06 -43.60 25.11
CA ALA A 53 -1.95 -43.27 24.01
C ALA A 53 -2.44 -41.82 24.12
N VAL A 54 -2.94 -41.41 25.30
CA VAL A 54 -3.38 -40.03 25.55
C VAL A 54 -2.25 -39.03 25.29
N ALA A 55 -1.06 -39.27 25.83
CA ALA A 55 0.09 -38.39 25.61
C ALA A 55 0.46 -38.25 24.12
N ARG A 56 0.42 -39.36 23.36
CA ARG A 56 0.71 -39.36 21.92
C ARG A 56 -0.36 -38.61 21.12
N TRP A 57 -1.63 -38.76 21.48
CA TRP A 57 -2.71 -38.04 20.83
C TRP A 57 -2.70 -36.55 21.17
N THR A 58 -2.44 -36.17 22.42
CA THR A 58 -2.26 -34.77 22.81
C THR A 58 -1.08 -34.14 22.05
N LEU A 59 0.05 -34.85 21.95
CA LEU A 59 1.19 -34.37 21.18
C LEU A 59 0.83 -34.20 19.69
N ALA A 60 0.11 -35.15 19.10
CA ALA A 60 -0.35 -35.06 17.73
C ALA A 60 -1.26 -33.84 17.52
N VAL A 61 -2.25 -33.62 18.38
CA VAL A 61 -3.15 -32.46 18.32
C VAL A 61 -2.38 -31.15 18.44
N LEU A 62 -1.40 -31.06 19.33
CA LEU A 62 -0.58 -29.86 19.48
C LEU A 62 0.28 -29.60 18.23
N VAL A 63 0.88 -30.63 17.65
CA VAL A 63 1.71 -30.50 16.44
C VAL A 63 0.86 -30.11 15.24
N PHE A 64 -0.23 -30.83 14.97
CA PHE A 64 -1.10 -30.54 13.81
C PHE A 64 -1.88 -29.24 13.99
N GLY A 65 -2.38 -28.97 15.20
CA GLY A 65 -3.07 -27.71 15.53
C GLY A 65 -2.13 -26.52 15.44
N GLY A 66 -0.91 -26.62 15.99
CA GLY A 66 0.10 -25.58 15.91
C GLY A 66 0.58 -25.33 14.49
N ALA A 67 0.87 -26.39 13.72
CA ALA A 67 1.26 -26.27 12.32
C ALA A 67 0.12 -25.67 11.47
N GLY A 68 -1.11 -26.17 11.63
CA GLY A 68 -2.28 -25.67 10.90
C GLY A 68 -2.58 -24.20 11.20
N ALA A 69 -2.63 -23.84 12.49
CA ALA A 69 -2.87 -22.45 12.91
C ALA A 69 -1.72 -21.53 12.50
N GLY A 70 -0.47 -21.98 12.62
CA GLY A 70 0.70 -21.22 12.21
C GLY A 70 0.74 -20.95 10.70
N THR A 71 0.44 -21.96 9.88
CA THR A 71 0.33 -21.79 8.42
C THR A 71 -0.85 -20.91 8.04
N ALA A 72 -2.02 -21.09 8.65
CA ALA A 72 -3.18 -20.24 8.41
C ALA A 72 -2.88 -18.78 8.77
N TYR A 73 -2.32 -18.54 9.96
CA TYR A 73 -1.92 -17.21 10.39
C TYR A 73 -0.91 -16.60 9.41
N GLY A 74 0.15 -17.33 9.04
CA GLY A 74 1.17 -16.86 8.11
C GLY A 74 0.60 -16.43 6.76
N ILE A 75 -0.31 -17.22 6.18
CA ILE A 75 -0.95 -16.87 4.89
C ILE A 75 -1.93 -15.70 5.06
N THR A 76 -2.75 -15.71 6.10
CA THR A 76 -3.77 -14.66 6.32
C THR A 76 -3.18 -13.32 6.77
N SER A 77 -1.98 -13.31 7.32
CA SER A 77 -1.26 -12.09 7.70
C SER A 77 -0.46 -11.46 6.55
N MET A 78 -0.20 -12.19 5.47
CA MET A 78 0.50 -11.67 4.31
C MET A 78 -0.43 -10.77 3.51
N GLU A 79 0.13 -9.71 2.93
CA GLU A 79 -0.55 -8.98 1.87
C GLU A 79 -0.71 -9.88 0.64
N ARG A 80 -1.75 -9.66 -0.16
CA ARG A 80 -2.05 -10.48 -1.35
C ARG A 80 -0.84 -10.61 -2.29
N THR A 81 -0.03 -9.56 -2.37
CA THR A 81 1.18 -9.47 -3.20
C THR A 81 2.33 -10.33 -2.70
N ASP A 82 2.33 -10.70 -1.42
CA ASP A 82 3.43 -11.44 -0.78
C ASP A 82 3.13 -12.94 -0.67
N VAL A 83 1.92 -13.36 -1.07
CA VAL A 83 1.54 -14.78 -1.09
C VAL A 83 2.24 -15.48 -2.26
N PRO A 84 3.04 -16.53 -2.00
CA PRO A 84 3.72 -17.28 -3.05
C PRO A 84 2.74 -17.80 -4.11
N GLY A 85 2.98 -17.47 -5.38
CA GLY A 85 2.13 -17.86 -6.51
C GLY A 85 0.90 -16.95 -6.75
N LEU A 86 0.65 -15.96 -5.89
CA LEU A 86 -0.36 -14.92 -6.09
C LEU A 86 0.24 -13.51 -6.20
N ALA A 87 1.56 -13.38 -6.12
CA ALA A 87 2.26 -12.12 -6.30
C ALA A 87 1.93 -11.51 -7.68
N THR A 88 1.29 -10.35 -7.65
CA THR A 88 1.09 -9.53 -8.85
C THR A 88 2.45 -9.04 -9.34
N GLN A 89 2.68 -9.05 -10.65
CA GLN A 89 3.85 -8.37 -11.21
C GLN A 89 3.82 -6.90 -10.81
N ALA A 90 4.98 -6.33 -10.51
CA ALA A 90 5.08 -4.91 -10.22
C ALA A 90 4.57 -4.10 -11.41
N ASP A 91 3.62 -3.21 -11.17
CA ASP A 91 3.04 -2.31 -12.18
C ASP A 91 3.92 -1.07 -12.44
N GLY A 92 5.12 -1.05 -11.87
CA GLY A 92 6.10 0.00 -11.99
C GLY A 92 5.95 1.12 -10.95
N ARG A 93 4.87 1.16 -10.17
CA ARG A 93 4.65 2.22 -9.16
C ARG A 93 5.70 2.23 -8.08
N TRP A 94 5.96 3.41 -7.54
CA TRP A 94 6.82 3.58 -6.38
C TRP A 94 6.02 3.49 -5.08
N ASP A 95 6.66 2.99 -4.03
CA ASP A 95 6.07 2.86 -2.70
C ASP A 95 6.22 4.18 -1.93
N TYR A 96 5.19 5.04 -2.01
CA TYR A 96 5.16 6.31 -1.29
C TYR A 96 4.65 6.13 0.14
N PRO A 97 5.17 6.90 1.11
CA PRO A 97 4.57 6.98 2.43
C PRO A 97 3.08 7.37 2.35
N ALA A 98 2.29 6.91 3.32
CA ALA A 98 0.89 7.31 3.41
C ALA A 98 0.75 8.83 3.51
N LEU A 99 0.01 9.42 2.59
CA LEU A 99 -0.23 10.86 2.56
C LEU A 99 -0.97 11.32 3.82
N LYS A 100 -0.54 12.46 4.34
CA LYS A 100 -1.16 13.13 5.48
C LYS A 100 -1.30 14.60 5.14
N LEU A 101 -2.54 15.09 5.12
CA LEU A 101 -2.78 16.51 4.98
C LEU A 101 -2.28 17.25 6.23
N PRO A 102 -1.59 18.38 6.08
CA PRO A 102 -1.12 19.16 7.22
C PRO A 102 -2.28 19.72 8.03
N ALA A 103 -2.03 19.90 9.33
CA ALA A 103 -2.95 20.64 10.18
C ALA A 103 -2.96 22.12 9.75
N LEU A 104 -4.15 22.67 9.56
CA LEU A 104 -4.29 24.08 9.20
C LEU A 104 -4.15 24.97 10.44
N PRO A 105 -3.69 26.23 10.26
CA PRO A 105 -3.76 27.22 11.32
C PRO A 105 -5.19 27.38 11.83
N GLU A 106 -5.35 27.74 13.11
CA GLU A 106 -6.66 27.85 13.74
C GLU A 106 -7.58 28.82 13.00
N GLY A 107 -8.82 28.40 12.76
CA GLY A 107 -9.83 29.19 12.04
C GLY A 107 -9.56 29.38 10.55
N LYS A 108 -8.53 28.74 9.98
CA LYS A 108 -8.26 28.79 8.54
C LYS A 108 -8.92 27.63 7.79
N PRO A 109 -9.69 27.92 6.74
CA PRO A 109 -10.31 26.89 5.90
C PRO A 109 -9.30 26.20 4.99
N ARG A 110 -9.69 25.06 4.41
CA ARG A 110 -8.95 24.42 3.31
C ARG A 110 -9.09 25.23 2.01
N PRO A 111 -8.19 25.06 1.02
CA PRO A 111 -8.49 25.50 -0.35
C PRO A 111 -9.81 24.86 -0.83
N PHE A 112 -10.46 25.49 -1.82
CA PHE A 112 -11.70 25.02 -2.47
C PHE A 112 -12.96 24.88 -1.58
N GLY A 113 -12.85 25.05 -0.27
CA GLY A 113 -14.01 25.07 0.62
C GLY A 113 -14.83 26.36 0.48
N GLU A 114 -16.14 26.30 0.74
CA GLU A 114 -17.04 27.48 0.69
C GLU A 114 -16.57 28.66 1.56
N ALA A 115 -15.87 28.37 2.67
CA ALA A 115 -15.30 29.37 3.57
C ALA A 115 -14.00 30.01 3.03
N ASN A 116 -13.47 29.54 1.90
CA ASN A 116 -12.25 29.99 1.23
C ASN A 116 -12.48 30.27 -0.26
N PRO A 117 -13.32 31.26 -0.62
CA PRO A 117 -13.58 31.60 -2.02
C PRO A 117 -12.35 32.12 -2.78
N GLY A 118 -11.24 32.39 -2.08
CA GLY A 118 -9.97 32.77 -2.68
C GLY A 118 -9.02 31.60 -2.92
N GLU A 119 -9.41 30.37 -2.56
CA GLU A 119 -8.64 29.13 -2.78
C GLU A 119 -7.21 29.22 -2.23
N ILE A 120 -7.05 29.92 -1.11
CA ILE A 120 -5.75 30.19 -0.54
C ILE A 120 -5.25 28.98 0.24
N HIS A 121 -4.03 28.54 -0.06
CA HIS A 121 -3.35 27.51 0.71
C HIS A 121 -2.81 28.09 2.03
N HIS A 122 -3.49 27.81 3.13
CA HIS A 122 -3.09 28.30 4.46
C HIS A 122 -2.03 27.44 5.16
N ALA A 123 -1.77 26.21 4.70
CA ALA A 123 -0.69 25.38 5.21
C ALA A 123 0.68 25.90 4.74
N ALA A 124 1.77 25.53 5.43
CA ALA A 124 3.12 25.80 4.94
C ALA A 124 3.38 24.98 3.65
N LEU A 125 4.01 25.56 2.64
CA LEU A 125 4.31 24.82 1.39
C LEU A 125 5.22 23.61 1.63
N THR A 126 6.08 23.67 2.66
CA THR A 126 6.93 22.54 3.07
C THR A 126 6.11 21.32 3.49
N ASP A 127 4.93 21.54 4.06
CA ASP A 127 4.06 20.47 4.56
C ASP A 127 3.08 19.97 3.49
N LEU A 128 2.98 20.69 2.36
CA LEU A 128 2.23 20.30 1.17
C LEU A 128 3.12 19.60 0.12
N MET A 129 4.39 19.37 0.44
CA MET A 129 5.35 18.75 -0.47
C MET A 129 5.30 17.22 -0.33
N LEU A 130 5.16 16.52 -1.45
CA LEU A 130 5.16 15.07 -1.48
C LEU A 130 6.45 14.48 -0.87
N ASP A 131 6.29 13.41 -0.09
CA ASP A 131 7.40 12.64 0.42
C ASP A 131 8.12 11.83 -0.66
N ALA A 132 9.44 11.67 -0.54
CA ALA A 132 10.17 10.80 -1.44
C ALA A 132 9.71 9.33 -1.25
N PRO A 133 9.63 8.54 -2.32
CA PRO A 133 9.25 7.14 -2.22
C PRO A 133 10.29 6.34 -1.42
N LYS A 134 9.85 5.23 -0.83
CA LYS A 134 10.69 4.32 -0.08
C LYS A 134 11.86 3.82 -0.94
N GLY A 135 13.05 3.89 -0.38
CA GLY A 135 14.29 3.50 -1.06
C GLY A 135 14.86 4.58 -1.99
N ALA A 136 14.26 5.76 -2.06
CA ALA A 136 14.88 6.92 -2.70
C ALA A 136 16.20 7.30 -2.03
N LYS A 137 17.10 7.85 -2.83
CA LYS A 137 18.41 8.37 -2.43
C LYS A 137 18.49 9.86 -2.69
N ASP A 138 19.44 10.51 -2.03
CA ASP A 138 19.73 11.94 -2.23
C ASP A 138 18.49 12.84 -2.05
N ASP A 139 17.56 12.41 -1.19
CA ASP A 139 16.38 13.20 -0.85
C ASP A 139 16.82 14.45 -0.08
N THR A 140 16.52 15.61 -0.67
CA THR A 140 16.86 16.90 -0.08
C THR A 140 15.88 17.34 1.00
N GLY A 141 14.72 16.68 1.10
CA GLY A 141 13.59 17.15 1.89
C GLY A 141 12.99 18.46 1.31
N PRO A 142 11.86 18.92 1.86
CA PRO A 142 11.30 20.20 1.49
C PRO A 142 12.22 21.34 1.95
N LYS A 143 12.63 22.21 1.04
CA LYS A 143 13.48 23.37 1.32
C LYS A 143 13.00 24.60 0.58
N ALA A 144 13.02 25.75 1.26
CA ALA A 144 12.79 27.04 0.61
C ALA A 144 13.91 27.33 -0.41
N VAL A 145 13.54 27.90 -1.55
CA VAL A 145 14.48 28.33 -2.60
C VAL A 145 14.14 29.72 -3.10
N THR A 146 15.13 30.39 -3.67
CA THR A 146 14.97 31.71 -4.27
C THR A 146 14.35 31.63 -5.67
N GLY A 147 13.74 32.72 -6.12
CA GLY A 147 13.26 32.82 -7.50
C GLY A 147 14.35 32.62 -8.55
N LYS A 148 15.61 32.96 -8.23
CA LYS A 148 16.76 32.70 -9.11
C LYS A 148 17.08 31.20 -9.20
N GLU A 149 16.97 30.47 -8.11
CA GLU A 149 17.17 29.01 -8.09
C GLU A 149 16.03 28.30 -8.85
N PHE A 150 14.77 28.74 -8.67
CA PHE A 150 13.64 28.24 -9.47
C PHE A 150 13.80 28.54 -10.96
N ALA A 151 14.12 29.78 -11.33
CA ALA A 151 14.37 30.15 -12.72
C ALA A 151 15.58 29.37 -13.31
N GLY A 152 16.49 28.90 -12.45
CA GLY A 152 17.57 28.00 -12.81
C GLY A 152 17.13 26.66 -13.39
N LEU A 153 15.87 26.25 -13.17
CA LEU A 153 15.28 25.07 -13.80
C LEU A 153 15.17 25.23 -15.32
N TYR A 154 14.95 26.45 -15.81
CA TYR A 154 14.63 26.70 -17.22
C TYR A 154 15.89 26.97 -18.05
N ALA A 155 15.76 26.75 -19.36
CA ALA A 155 16.79 27.04 -20.35
C ALA A 155 17.29 28.49 -20.24
N LYS A 156 18.56 28.72 -20.60
CA LYS A 156 19.26 30.00 -20.37
C LYS A 156 18.51 31.19 -20.98
N ASP A 157 17.95 31.02 -22.16
CA ASP A 157 17.25 32.08 -22.90
C ASP A 157 15.91 32.45 -22.25
N SER A 158 15.32 31.49 -21.54
CA SER A 158 14.03 31.59 -20.84
C SER A 158 14.15 32.03 -19.38
N ARG A 159 15.31 31.79 -18.76
CA ARG A 159 15.56 32.03 -17.33
C ARG A 159 15.31 33.47 -16.88
N GLY A 160 15.69 34.45 -17.71
CA GLY A 160 15.50 35.86 -17.40
C GLY A 160 14.04 36.24 -17.29
N GLU A 161 13.22 35.73 -18.20
CA GLU A 161 11.78 35.95 -18.25
C GLU A 161 11.08 35.31 -17.06
N VAL A 162 11.40 34.06 -16.72
CA VAL A 162 10.88 33.38 -15.52
C VAL A 162 11.22 34.15 -14.25
N ALA A 163 12.46 34.61 -14.11
CA ALA A 163 12.89 35.36 -12.93
C ALA A 163 12.19 36.73 -12.81
N ASN A 164 11.90 37.39 -13.92
CA ASN A 164 11.15 38.65 -13.94
C ASN A 164 9.67 38.40 -13.67
N GLY A 165 9.07 37.41 -14.31
CA GLY A 165 7.68 37.01 -14.09
C GLY A 165 7.40 36.71 -12.62
N LEU A 166 8.29 35.99 -11.92
CA LEU A 166 8.14 35.76 -10.48
C LEU A 166 8.03 37.06 -9.67
N ARG A 167 8.76 38.11 -10.07
CA ARG A 167 8.72 39.42 -9.39
C ARG A 167 7.46 40.18 -9.75
N ASP A 168 7.11 40.20 -11.04
CA ASP A 168 5.98 40.96 -11.57
C ASP A 168 4.65 40.39 -11.06
N TYR A 169 4.56 39.07 -10.93
CA TYR A 169 3.42 38.35 -10.37
C TYR A 169 3.45 38.25 -8.82
N GLY A 170 4.47 38.82 -8.17
CA GLY A 170 4.48 39.00 -6.73
C GLY A 170 4.67 37.72 -5.91
N ILE A 171 5.64 36.87 -6.30
CA ILE A 171 5.98 35.62 -5.61
C ILE A 171 6.02 35.77 -4.09
N ARG A 172 5.37 34.84 -3.38
CA ARG A 172 5.34 34.80 -1.91
C ARG A 172 6.34 33.80 -1.34
N GLU A 173 6.34 32.60 -1.89
CA GLU A 173 7.12 31.50 -1.36
C GLU A 173 7.44 30.50 -2.47
N ILE A 174 8.65 29.94 -2.45
CA ILE A 174 9.01 28.81 -3.30
C ILE A 174 9.63 27.74 -2.42
N VAL A 175 9.10 26.53 -2.51
CA VAL A 175 9.67 25.34 -1.86
C VAL A 175 10.01 24.33 -2.94
N SER A 176 11.12 23.62 -2.76
CA SER A 176 11.54 22.53 -3.63
C SER A 176 11.85 21.28 -2.84
N ARG A 177 11.71 20.12 -3.47
CA ARG A 177 12.27 18.85 -3.02
C ARG A 177 12.76 18.09 -4.23
N SER A 178 13.84 17.35 -4.05
CA SER A 178 14.39 16.47 -5.08
C SER A 178 14.90 15.18 -4.47
N TRP A 179 14.80 14.09 -5.23
CA TRP A 179 15.31 12.77 -4.86
C TRP A 179 15.68 11.97 -6.11
N THR A 180 16.45 10.90 -5.93
CA THR A 180 16.68 9.86 -6.94
C THR A 180 15.92 8.60 -6.54
N ALA A 181 14.94 8.18 -7.33
CA ALA A 181 14.14 7.00 -7.09
C ALA A 181 14.96 5.70 -7.21
N PRO A 182 14.46 4.55 -6.71
CA PRO A 182 15.19 3.27 -6.73
C PRO A 182 15.62 2.80 -8.13
N ASP A 183 14.88 3.17 -9.17
CA ASP A 183 15.16 2.85 -10.57
C ASP A 183 16.20 3.80 -11.23
N GLY A 184 16.64 4.83 -10.50
CA GLY A 184 17.58 5.85 -10.96
C GLY A 184 16.92 7.10 -11.55
N THR A 185 15.60 7.22 -11.51
CA THR A 185 14.87 8.43 -11.95
C THR A 185 15.13 9.59 -11.00
N GLN A 186 15.65 10.70 -11.51
CA GLN A 186 15.77 11.94 -10.76
C GLN A 186 14.44 12.67 -10.78
N SER A 187 13.89 12.95 -9.61
CA SER A 187 12.63 13.67 -9.44
C SER A 187 12.89 15.01 -8.77
N ARG A 188 12.22 16.06 -9.25
CA ARG A 188 12.23 17.40 -8.68
C ARG A 188 10.80 17.92 -8.63
N ILE A 189 10.37 18.42 -7.47
CA ILE A 189 9.11 19.12 -7.29
C ILE A 189 9.41 20.54 -6.80
N TYR A 190 8.73 21.51 -7.40
CA TYR A 190 8.69 22.89 -6.94
C TYR A 190 7.24 23.27 -6.66
N LEU A 191 6.99 23.92 -5.53
CA LEU A 191 5.73 24.59 -5.23
C LEU A 191 6.00 26.09 -5.14
N VAL A 192 5.18 26.89 -5.82
CA VAL A 192 5.36 28.32 -6.03
C VAL A 192 4.05 29.02 -5.65
N ARG A 193 4.04 29.76 -4.54
CA ARG A 193 2.84 30.44 -4.04
C ARG A 193 2.78 31.90 -4.42
N PHE A 194 1.61 32.33 -4.89
CA PHE A 194 1.30 33.69 -5.33
C PHE A 194 0.30 34.38 -4.39
N PRO A 195 0.02 35.68 -4.57
CA PRO A 195 -0.94 36.40 -3.74
C PRO A 195 -2.40 35.93 -3.89
N SER A 196 -2.77 35.36 -5.03
CA SER A 196 -4.11 34.83 -5.33
C SER A 196 -4.08 33.90 -6.55
N VAL A 197 -5.21 33.22 -6.79
CA VAL A 197 -5.45 32.38 -7.97
C VAL A 197 -5.09 33.11 -9.28
N GLY A 198 -5.65 34.30 -9.52
CA GLY A 198 -5.37 35.04 -10.76
C GLY A 198 -3.90 35.42 -10.98
N TYR A 199 -3.09 35.57 -9.93
CA TYR A 199 -1.64 35.76 -10.08
C TYR A 199 -0.90 34.45 -10.37
N ALA A 200 -1.36 33.33 -9.80
CA ALA A 200 -0.86 32.02 -10.14
C ALA A 200 -1.19 31.72 -11.61
N ASP A 201 -2.46 31.77 -12.00
CA ASP A 201 -2.90 31.49 -13.38
C ASP A 201 -2.17 32.36 -14.40
N GLY A 202 -2.09 33.67 -14.17
CA GLY A 202 -1.37 34.56 -15.08
C GLY A 202 0.13 34.21 -15.20
N PHE A 203 0.79 33.81 -14.11
CA PHE A 203 2.17 33.35 -14.18
C PHE A 203 2.29 32.02 -14.94
N LEU A 204 1.36 31.09 -14.75
CA LEU A 204 1.34 29.84 -15.50
C LEU A 204 1.14 30.10 -16.99
N ASP A 205 0.10 30.84 -17.36
CA ASP A 205 -0.35 31.02 -18.73
C ASP A 205 0.55 31.98 -19.54
N GLU A 206 1.13 33.00 -18.92
CA GLU A 206 1.95 33.97 -19.64
C GLU A 206 3.45 33.67 -19.56
N ILE A 207 3.91 33.07 -18.46
CA ILE A 207 5.34 32.86 -18.23
C ILE A 207 5.73 31.41 -18.42
N LEU A 208 5.03 30.45 -17.81
CA LEU A 208 5.46 29.04 -17.85
C LEU A 208 4.96 28.26 -19.06
N SER A 209 3.77 28.58 -19.58
CA SER A 209 3.14 27.88 -20.72
C SER A 209 2.49 28.88 -21.71
N PRO A 210 3.26 29.83 -22.25
CA PRO A 210 2.73 30.89 -23.10
C PRO A 210 1.99 30.34 -24.32
N ALA A 211 0.79 30.87 -24.57
CA ALA A 211 -0.03 30.55 -25.75
C ALA A 211 -0.47 29.06 -25.87
N GLY A 212 -0.54 28.34 -24.75
CA GLY A 212 -0.95 26.93 -24.74
C GLY A 212 0.08 26.01 -25.41
N ASP A 213 1.34 26.43 -25.42
CA ASP A 213 2.47 25.60 -25.84
C ASP A 213 2.75 24.46 -24.84
N ALA A 214 3.70 23.59 -25.16
CA ALA A 214 4.07 22.45 -24.32
C ALA A 214 4.82 22.84 -23.02
N GLY A 215 4.67 24.09 -22.58
CA GLY A 215 5.45 24.66 -21.50
C GLY A 215 6.84 25.11 -21.95
N ARG A 216 7.40 26.03 -21.18
CA ARG A 216 8.72 26.59 -21.38
C ARG A 216 9.81 25.53 -21.21
N GLU A 217 10.84 25.61 -22.06
CA GLU A 217 11.96 24.67 -22.07
C GLU A 217 12.70 24.62 -20.72
N ILE A 218 12.86 23.40 -20.20
CA ILE A 218 13.55 23.10 -18.94
C ILE A 218 14.99 22.62 -19.24
N GLU A 219 15.97 23.16 -18.51
CA GLU A 219 17.38 22.81 -18.70
C GLU A 219 17.61 21.31 -18.41
N GLY A 220 18.14 20.61 -19.41
CA GLY A 220 18.43 19.18 -19.33
C GLY A 220 17.21 18.27 -19.53
N VAL A 221 16.08 18.83 -19.95
CA VAL A 221 14.90 18.12 -20.46
C VAL A 221 14.81 18.38 -21.96
N GLY A 222 14.47 17.36 -22.75
CA GLY A 222 14.23 17.53 -24.19
C GLY A 222 13.06 18.48 -24.48
N ALA A 223 12.78 18.75 -25.76
CA ALA A 223 11.50 19.32 -26.15
C ALA A 223 10.38 18.43 -25.61
N THR A 224 9.26 19.03 -25.24
CA THR A 224 8.12 18.30 -24.69
C THR A 224 6.87 18.51 -25.53
N VAL A 225 5.93 17.58 -25.41
CA VAL A 225 4.63 17.57 -26.08
C VAL A 225 3.57 17.13 -25.09
N VAL A 226 2.30 17.50 -25.31
CA VAL A 226 1.19 17.09 -24.44
C VAL A 226 1.16 15.56 -24.29
N ASP A 227 1.04 15.07 -23.05
CA ASP A 227 0.86 13.65 -22.78
C ASP A 227 -0.57 13.24 -23.11
N GLU A 228 -0.82 12.85 -24.37
CA GLU A 228 -2.13 12.40 -24.85
C GLU A 228 -2.65 11.14 -24.13
N LYS A 229 -1.79 10.44 -23.38
CA LYS A 229 -2.16 9.24 -22.61
C LYS A 229 -2.52 9.57 -21.17
N TRP A 230 -2.46 10.84 -20.79
CA TRP A 230 -2.97 11.28 -19.50
C TRP A 230 -4.49 11.36 -19.54
N GLU A 231 -5.11 10.59 -18.65
CA GLU A 231 -6.51 10.76 -18.28
C GLU A 231 -6.52 11.04 -16.79
N ASN A 232 -7.06 12.20 -16.39
CA ASN A 232 -7.14 12.54 -14.98
C ASN A 232 -8.03 11.50 -14.26
N PRO A 233 -7.48 10.68 -13.35
CA PRO A 233 -8.23 9.61 -12.71
C PRO A 233 -9.25 10.12 -11.67
N ARG A 234 -9.27 11.44 -11.42
CA ARG A 234 -10.17 12.09 -10.46
C ARG A 234 -10.89 13.26 -11.13
N GLU A 235 -12.20 13.09 -11.32
CA GLU A 235 -13.07 14.18 -11.78
C GLU A 235 -13.45 15.14 -10.64
N ASP A 236 -13.16 14.76 -9.39
CA ASP A 236 -13.55 15.48 -8.17
C ASP A 236 -12.48 16.46 -7.64
N ILE A 237 -11.30 16.53 -8.26
CA ILE A 237 -10.24 17.47 -7.87
C ILE A 237 -10.37 18.79 -8.63
N GLU A 238 -10.20 19.91 -7.93
CA GLU A 238 -10.34 21.25 -8.53
C GLU A 238 -9.02 21.77 -9.10
N THR A 239 -7.91 21.10 -8.80
CA THR A 239 -6.58 21.40 -9.36
C THR A 239 -6.52 21.16 -10.87
N GLN A 240 -6.08 22.17 -11.63
CA GLN A 240 -5.80 22.04 -13.06
C GLN A 240 -4.44 21.38 -13.31
N LEU A 241 -4.38 20.47 -14.29
CA LEU A 241 -3.20 19.64 -14.58
C LEU A 241 -2.79 19.79 -16.04
N TYR A 242 -1.54 20.17 -16.28
CA TYR A 242 -0.91 20.23 -17.60
C TYR A 242 0.25 19.26 -17.63
N MET A 243 0.18 18.23 -18.47
CA MET A 243 1.13 17.12 -18.48
C MET A 243 1.80 16.97 -19.83
N TYR A 244 3.12 16.82 -19.79
CA TYR A 244 3.97 16.80 -20.95
C TYR A 244 4.93 15.60 -20.91
N ASP A 245 5.02 14.90 -22.04
CA ASP A 245 6.01 13.86 -22.32
C ASP A 245 7.13 14.48 -23.17
N SER A 246 8.29 13.82 -23.23
CA SER A 246 9.33 14.24 -24.17
C SER A 246 8.87 14.05 -25.61
N ALA A 247 9.29 14.95 -26.48
CA ALA A 247 9.05 14.88 -27.91
C ALA A 247 9.67 13.59 -28.48
N PRO A 248 8.99 12.88 -29.39
CA PRO A 248 9.45 11.58 -29.91
C PRO A 248 10.87 11.62 -30.50
N GLU A 249 11.28 12.75 -31.06
CA GLU A 249 12.62 12.98 -31.61
C GLU A 249 13.76 12.96 -30.58
N ASP A 250 13.51 13.33 -29.33
CA ASP A 250 14.58 13.61 -28.36
C ASP A 250 15.09 12.38 -27.62
N LYS A 251 14.42 11.22 -27.74
CA LYS A 251 14.77 9.93 -27.10
C LYS A 251 15.01 10.01 -25.57
N GLY A 252 14.86 11.18 -24.95
CA GLY A 252 14.63 11.31 -23.53
C GLY A 252 13.19 10.90 -23.29
N ASP A 253 12.91 10.14 -22.24
CA ASP A 253 11.55 10.06 -21.70
C ASP A 253 11.53 10.89 -20.42
N ASP A 254 12.00 12.14 -20.53
CA ASP A 254 11.85 13.12 -19.47
C ASP A 254 10.39 13.60 -19.43
N ARG A 255 9.88 13.85 -18.23
CA ARG A 255 8.46 14.14 -18.02
C ARG A 255 8.29 15.38 -17.17
N VAL A 256 7.38 16.24 -17.58
CA VAL A 256 7.12 17.53 -16.94
C VAL A 256 5.62 17.68 -16.71
N ALA A 257 5.24 18.14 -15.53
CA ALA A 257 3.88 18.53 -15.24
C ALA A 257 3.85 19.89 -14.55
N TYR A 258 2.87 20.70 -14.93
CA TYR A 258 2.48 21.91 -14.22
C TYR A 258 1.12 21.68 -13.57
N LEU A 259 0.99 22.09 -12.32
CA LEU A 259 -0.23 22.01 -11.54
C LEU A 259 -0.65 23.45 -11.20
N ALA A 260 -1.90 23.82 -11.40
CA ALA A 260 -2.46 25.05 -10.84
C ALA A 260 -3.53 24.67 -9.83
N SER A 261 -3.27 24.98 -8.55
CA SER A 261 -4.21 24.78 -7.45
C SER A 261 -4.33 26.07 -6.66
N GLY A 262 -5.46 26.76 -6.80
CA GLY A 262 -5.71 28.03 -6.14
C GLY A 262 -4.55 29.03 -6.31
N ASP A 263 -4.00 29.52 -5.20
CA ASP A 263 -2.86 30.45 -5.19
C ASP A 263 -1.47 29.81 -5.43
N THR A 264 -1.39 28.51 -5.74
CA THR A 264 -0.13 27.75 -5.79
C THR A 264 0.06 27.02 -7.12
N ILE A 265 1.25 27.16 -7.71
CA ILE A 265 1.70 26.37 -8.86
C ILE A 265 2.63 25.25 -8.41
N GLY A 266 2.39 24.04 -8.91
CA GLY A 266 3.33 22.92 -8.84
C GLY A 266 4.08 22.75 -10.16
N VAL A 267 5.38 22.47 -10.08
CA VAL A 267 6.19 22.01 -11.23
C VAL A 267 6.86 20.71 -10.84
N ILE A 268 6.57 19.63 -11.56
CA ILE A 268 7.13 18.30 -11.35
C ILE A 268 7.96 17.92 -12.56
N VAL A 269 9.22 17.56 -12.34
CA VAL A 269 10.15 17.12 -13.39
C VAL A 269 10.74 15.78 -13.01
N GLN A 270 10.65 14.81 -13.91
CA GLN A 270 11.31 13.51 -13.77
C GLN A 270 12.20 13.26 -14.97
N THR A 271 13.47 12.94 -14.71
CA THR A 271 14.45 12.63 -15.76
C THR A 271 15.19 11.33 -15.45
N ARG A 272 15.51 10.58 -16.49
CA ARG A 272 16.30 9.35 -16.37
C ARG A 272 17.01 9.04 -17.68
N LYS A 273 18.25 8.57 -17.57
CA LYS A 273 18.98 8.06 -18.73
C LYS A 273 18.25 6.84 -19.30
N GLY A 274 17.77 6.96 -20.53
CA GLY A 274 16.98 5.92 -21.18
C GLY A 274 15.51 5.91 -20.81
N GLY A 275 15.04 6.96 -20.13
CA GLY A 275 13.63 7.27 -19.96
C GLY A 275 13.07 7.14 -18.54
N ALA A 276 12.33 8.15 -18.10
CA ALA A 276 11.49 8.06 -16.90
C ALA A 276 10.16 7.37 -17.26
N GLU A 277 9.79 6.39 -16.44
CA GLU A 277 8.58 5.60 -16.68
C GLU A 277 7.31 6.45 -16.46
N ARG A 278 6.31 6.28 -17.32
CA ARG A 278 5.06 7.06 -17.27
C ARG A 278 4.27 6.80 -15.99
N VAL A 279 4.17 5.54 -15.57
CA VAL A 279 3.33 5.15 -14.42
C VAL A 279 3.79 5.80 -13.11
N PRO A 280 5.09 5.75 -12.72
CA PRO A 280 5.60 6.51 -11.57
C PRO A 280 5.39 8.01 -11.67
N PHE A 281 5.56 8.59 -12.86
CA PHE A 281 5.36 10.02 -13.07
C PHE A 281 3.90 10.42 -12.83
N HIS A 282 2.97 9.72 -13.45
CA HIS A 282 1.52 9.90 -13.24
C HIS A 282 1.15 9.73 -11.77
N GLN A 283 1.68 8.70 -11.11
CA GLN A 283 1.48 8.50 -9.66
C GLN A 283 1.98 9.70 -8.84
N THR A 284 3.17 10.22 -9.15
CA THR A 284 3.76 11.38 -8.48
C THR A 284 2.87 12.61 -8.61
N VAL A 285 2.39 12.89 -9.83
CA VAL A 285 1.47 14.00 -10.12
C VAL A 285 0.20 13.85 -9.28
N VAL A 286 -0.47 12.70 -9.32
CA VAL A 286 -1.70 12.45 -8.56
C VAL A 286 -1.49 12.66 -7.05
N LEU A 287 -0.41 12.11 -6.50
CA LEU A 287 -0.13 12.22 -5.06
C LEU A 287 0.18 13.66 -4.64
N GLN A 288 0.91 14.42 -5.46
CA GLN A 288 1.18 15.83 -5.19
C GLN A 288 -0.09 16.67 -5.31
N THR A 289 -0.95 16.40 -6.31
CA THR A 289 -2.24 17.07 -6.46
C THR A 289 -3.14 16.82 -5.26
N GLN A 290 -3.18 15.60 -4.71
CA GLN A 290 -3.94 15.29 -3.49
C GLN A 290 -3.48 16.06 -2.25
N LEU A 291 -2.24 16.57 -2.23
CA LEU A 291 -1.78 17.43 -1.14
C LEU A 291 -2.20 18.89 -1.34
N LEU A 292 -2.50 19.30 -2.57
CA LEU A 292 -2.89 20.67 -2.94
C LEU A 292 -4.42 20.84 -3.05
N ASP A 293 -5.20 19.78 -2.86
CA ASP A 293 -6.66 19.78 -2.93
C ASP A 293 -7.26 19.78 -1.51
#